data_AF-A0A2D5VHA6-F1
#
_entry.id   AF-A0A2D5VHA6-F1
#
_cell.length_a   1.000
_cell.length_b   1.000
_cell.length_c   1.000
_cell.angle_alpha   90.00
_cell.angle_beta   90.00
_cell.angle_gamma   90.00
#
_symmetry.space_group_name_H-M   'P 1'
#
loop_
_entity.id
_entity.type
_entity.pdbx_description
1 polymer ?
#
loop_
_entity_poly.entity_id
_entity_poly.type
_entity_poly.pdbx_seq_one_letter_code
_entity_poly.pdbx_strand_id
1 'polypeptide(L)'
;MEVLPETPLGRKDDRFKAGNLLFSLRHLDTIGIVDPINNEIVWCYGPGILDGQHQPTMLENGNILVFDNGTYRGHSIAREIEPASGKIVWQYEKGEDFFSPFRSGNQRLPNGNTLICECDAGHLFEVTPEKDVVWDFWSPFVGQGPHHLGKRIHRATRYSPETVEPLLRPREDKIFAEVDRDGRRITTYPELIQLYQS
;
A
#
# COMPACT_ATOMS: atom_id res chain seq x y z
N MET A 1 -10.64 3.89 4.62
CA MET A 1 -11.45 4.93 3.96
C MET A 1 -10.51 6.09 3.67
N GLU A 2 -10.63 6.68 2.50
CA GLU A 2 -9.76 7.76 2.01
C GLU A 2 -10.64 8.89 1.50
N VAL A 3 -10.27 10.14 1.78
CA VAL A 3 -10.95 11.30 1.19
C VAL A 3 -10.37 11.50 -0.21
N LEU A 4 -11.22 11.54 -1.22
CA LEU A 4 -10.77 11.70 -2.59
C LEU A 4 -10.06 13.06 -2.76
N PRO A 5 -8.88 13.06 -3.41
CA PRO A 5 -8.19 14.29 -3.76
C PRO A 5 -8.84 14.95 -4.98
N GLU A 6 -8.41 16.17 -5.28
CA GLU A 6 -8.70 16.80 -6.56
C GLU A 6 -7.97 16.06 -7.70
N THR A 7 -8.71 15.60 -8.70
CA THR A 7 -8.17 14.90 -9.88
C THR A 7 -8.82 15.42 -11.17
N PRO A 8 -8.19 15.22 -12.35
CA PRO A 8 -8.81 15.55 -13.64
C PRO A 8 -10.16 14.85 -13.87
N LEU A 9 -10.33 13.64 -13.34
CA LEU A 9 -11.60 12.89 -13.40
C LEU A 9 -12.66 13.52 -12.49
N GLY A 10 -12.30 13.83 -11.24
CA GLY A 10 -13.24 14.41 -10.26
C GLY A 10 -13.77 15.79 -10.66
N ARG A 11 -13.07 16.52 -11.53
CA ARG A 11 -13.56 17.79 -12.10
C ARG A 11 -14.59 17.64 -13.22
N LYS A 12 -14.76 16.43 -13.75
CA LYS A 12 -15.64 16.14 -14.90
C LYS A 12 -16.78 15.18 -14.53
N ASP A 13 -16.63 14.43 -13.45
CA ASP A 13 -17.59 13.42 -13.01
C ASP A 13 -17.74 13.48 -11.49
N ASP A 14 -18.91 13.96 -11.05
CA ASP A 14 -19.22 14.24 -9.65
C ASP A 14 -19.17 13.00 -8.74
N ARG A 15 -19.23 11.79 -9.31
CA ARG A 15 -19.04 10.55 -8.55
C ARG A 15 -17.63 10.49 -7.94
N PHE A 16 -16.64 11.10 -8.59
CA PHE A 16 -15.23 11.06 -8.22
C PHE A 16 -14.69 12.42 -7.75
N LYS A 17 -15.56 13.40 -7.47
CA LYS A 17 -15.15 14.73 -7.00
C LYS A 17 -14.40 14.66 -5.67
N ALA A 18 -13.51 15.64 -5.43
CA ALA A 18 -12.80 15.71 -4.17
C ALA A 18 -13.76 15.87 -2.98
N GLY A 19 -13.39 15.30 -1.84
CA GLY A 19 -14.21 15.31 -0.63
C GLY A 19 -15.17 14.12 -0.53
N ASN A 20 -15.48 13.42 -1.62
CA ASN A 20 -16.12 12.10 -1.53
C ASN A 20 -15.19 11.10 -0.83
N LEU A 21 -15.74 10.00 -0.30
CA LEU A 21 -14.97 9.03 0.47
C LEU A 21 -14.88 7.68 -0.25
N LEU A 22 -13.66 7.22 -0.51
CA LEU A 22 -13.35 5.89 -1.04
C LEU A 22 -13.24 4.86 0.08
N PHE A 23 -13.93 3.74 -0.06
CA PHE A 23 -13.96 2.67 0.94
C PHE A 23 -13.73 1.28 0.32
N SER A 24 -13.38 0.32 1.18
CA SER A 24 -13.23 -1.10 0.82
C SER A 24 -14.07 -1.97 1.74
N LEU A 25 -14.87 -2.85 1.14
CA LEU A 25 -15.65 -3.90 1.78
C LEU A 25 -15.09 -5.25 1.33
N ARG A 26 -14.09 -5.73 2.08
CA ARG A 26 -13.36 -6.98 1.80
C ARG A 26 -14.29 -8.17 1.53
N HIS A 27 -15.28 -8.40 2.39
CA HIS A 27 -16.13 -9.61 2.30
C HIS A 27 -17.13 -9.58 1.15
N LEU A 28 -17.32 -8.42 0.52
CA LEU A 28 -18.19 -8.25 -0.64
C LEU A 28 -17.37 -8.10 -1.93
N ASP A 29 -16.05 -8.25 -1.87
CA ASP A 29 -15.14 -7.99 -2.97
C ASP A 29 -15.37 -6.62 -3.63
N THR A 30 -15.77 -5.63 -2.84
CA THR A 30 -16.28 -4.35 -3.35
C THR A 30 -15.48 -3.17 -2.81
N ILE A 31 -15.03 -2.30 -3.70
CA ILE A 31 -14.64 -0.93 -3.37
C ILE A 31 -15.75 0.01 -3.85
N GLY A 32 -15.91 1.14 -3.16
CA GLY A 32 -16.96 2.09 -3.51
C GLY A 32 -16.66 3.49 -3.05
N ILE A 33 -17.46 4.43 -3.54
CA ILE A 33 -17.34 5.85 -3.21
C ILE A 33 -18.69 6.33 -2.68
N VAL A 34 -18.65 7.04 -1.56
CA VAL A 34 -19.80 7.71 -0.96
C VAL A 34 -19.64 9.23 -1.09
N ASP A 35 -20.72 9.91 -1.48
CA ASP A 35 -20.87 11.35 -1.30
C ASP A 35 -21.41 11.58 0.13
N PRO A 36 -20.58 12.05 1.07
CA PRO A 36 -20.99 12.20 2.46
C PRO A 36 -21.95 13.37 2.69
N ILE A 37 -22.05 14.31 1.76
CA ILE A 37 -22.95 15.47 1.85
C ILE A 37 -24.38 15.04 1.51
N ASN A 38 -24.53 14.23 0.46
CA ASN A 38 -25.83 13.72 0.02
C ASN A 38 -26.20 12.37 0.66
N ASN A 39 -25.27 11.73 1.37
CA ASN A 39 -25.41 10.42 1.99
C ASN A 39 -25.74 9.31 0.97
N GLU A 40 -25.05 9.31 -0.16
CA GLU A 40 -25.28 8.40 -1.29
C GLU A 40 -24.02 7.63 -1.67
N ILE A 41 -24.18 6.35 -1.98
CA ILE A 41 -23.13 5.58 -2.67
C ILE A 41 -23.22 5.91 -4.16
N VAL A 42 -22.21 6.61 -4.68
CA VAL A 42 -22.20 7.15 -6.04
C VAL A 42 -21.45 6.27 -7.04
N TRP A 43 -20.65 5.31 -6.54
CA TRP A 43 -19.91 4.36 -7.37
C TRP A 43 -19.53 3.11 -6.59
N CYS A 44 -19.55 1.95 -7.25
CA CYS A 44 -19.08 0.66 -6.73
C CYS A 44 -18.37 -0.13 -7.83
N TYR A 45 -17.42 -0.97 -7.42
CA TYR A 45 -16.68 -1.86 -8.29
C TYR A 45 -16.18 -3.09 -7.54
N GLY A 46 -16.13 -4.24 -8.21
CA GLY A 46 -15.33 -5.37 -7.77
C GLY A 46 -15.97 -6.76 -7.75
N PRO A 47 -17.29 -6.96 -7.54
CA PRO A 47 -17.88 -8.30 -7.55
C PRO A 47 -17.53 -9.11 -8.82
N GLY A 48 -16.95 -10.29 -8.64
CA GLY A 48 -16.48 -11.15 -9.73
C GLY A 48 -15.14 -10.75 -10.37
N ILE A 49 -14.51 -9.67 -9.89
CA ILE A 49 -13.23 -9.15 -10.40
C ILE A 49 -12.16 -9.11 -9.29
N LEU A 50 -12.50 -8.50 -8.15
CA LEU A 50 -11.64 -8.42 -6.97
C LEU A 50 -11.89 -9.63 -6.06
N ASP A 51 -10.94 -9.92 -5.17
CA ASP A 51 -11.07 -10.98 -4.17
C ASP A 51 -10.39 -10.55 -2.86
N GLY A 52 -11.21 -10.16 -1.89
CA GLY A 52 -10.79 -9.78 -0.55
C GLY A 52 -9.87 -8.56 -0.50
N GLN A 53 -9.98 -7.64 -1.43
CA GLN A 53 -9.07 -6.51 -1.60
C GLN A 53 -8.90 -5.59 -0.39
N HIS A 54 -7.75 -4.90 -0.35
CA HIS A 54 -7.39 -3.87 0.61
C HIS A 54 -6.81 -2.63 -0.06
N GLN A 55 -6.83 -1.54 0.71
CA GLN A 55 -6.17 -0.26 0.41
C GLN A 55 -6.42 0.26 -1.02
N PRO A 56 -7.69 0.52 -1.40
CA PRO A 56 -7.93 1.34 -2.58
C PRO A 56 -7.50 2.78 -2.28
N THR A 57 -6.73 3.37 -3.19
CA THR A 57 -6.24 4.75 -3.13
C THR A 57 -6.41 5.40 -4.49
N MET A 58 -6.96 6.62 -4.52
CA MET A 58 -7.11 7.36 -5.77
C MET A 58 -5.80 8.07 -6.11
N LEU A 59 -5.28 7.80 -7.30
CA LEU A 59 -4.06 8.40 -7.82
C LEU A 59 -4.35 9.77 -8.43
N GLU A 60 -3.32 10.59 -8.60
CA GLU A 60 -3.41 11.95 -9.17
C GLU A 60 -4.04 11.97 -10.58
N ASN A 61 -3.85 10.90 -11.36
CA ASN A 61 -4.43 10.74 -12.69
C ASN A 61 -5.94 10.41 -12.68
N GLY A 62 -6.53 10.14 -11.50
CA GLY A 62 -7.93 9.73 -11.32
C GLY A 62 -8.17 8.22 -11.35
N ASN A 63 -7.12 7.41 -11.55
CA ASN A 63 -7.22 5.96 -11.41
C ASN A 63 -7.22 5.53 -9.95
N ILE A 64 -7.64 4.30 -9.67
CA ILE A 64 -7.62 3.71 -8.34
C ILE A 64 -6.60 2.57 -8.31
N LEU A 65 -5.59 2.71 -7.46
CA LEU A 65 -4.66 1.63 -7.12
C LEU A 65 -5.26 0.82 -5.96
N VAL A 66 -5.24 -0.51 -6.05
CA VAL A 66 -5.80 -1.41 -5.04
C VAL A 66 -4.94 -2.66 -4.88
N PHE A 67 -4.83 -3.17 -3.65
CA PHE A 67 -4.21 -4.47 -3.39
C PHE A 67 -5.30 -5.55 -3.38
N ASP A 68 -5.41 -6.34 -4.45
CA ASP A 68 -6.35 -7.45 -4.58
C ASP A 68 -5.73 -8.71 -3.97
N ASN A 69 -6.18 -9.10 -2.77
CA ASN A 69 -5.51 -10.14 -1.98
C ASN A 69 -5.60 -11.54 -2.61
N GLY A 70 -6.71 -11.87 -3.28
CA GLY A 70 -6.93 -13.20 -3.84
C GLY A 70 -7.17 -14.26 -2.78
N THR A 71 -7.98 -13.96 -1.77
CA THR A 71 -8.24 -14.85 -0.62
C THR A 71 -8.70 -16.24 -1.05
N TYR A 72 -9.58 -16.30 -2.05
CA TYR A 72 -10.09 -17.55 -2.62
C TYR A 72 -9.32 -17.97 -3.87
N ARG A 73 -8.83 -17.00 -4.65
CA ARG A 73 -8.05 -17.19 -5.88
C ARG A 73 -6.65 -17.79 -5.62
N GLY A 74 -6.09 -17.60 -4.42
CA GLY A 74 -4.82 -18.18 -4.00
C GLY A 74 -3.56 -17.38 -4.38
N HIS A 75 -3.69 -16.18 -4.96
CA HIS A 75 -2.57 -15.28 -5.24
C HIS A 75 -2.99 -13.81 -5.26
N SER A 76 -2.07 -12.93 -4.84
CA SER A 76 -2.31 -11.50 -4.76
C SER A 76 -1.98 -10.78 -6.06
N ILE A 77 -2.64 -9.65 -6.30
CA ILE A 77 -2.44 -8.80 -7.47
C ILE A 77 -2.51 -7.34 -7.00
N ALA A 78 -1.52 -6.52 -7.35
CA ALA A 78 -1.66 -5.06 -7.26
C ALA A 78 -2.30 -4.58 -8.57
N ARG A 79 -3.41 -3.86 -8.51
CA ARG A 79 -4.17 -3.42 -9.70
C ARG A 79 -4.34 -1.92 -9.72
N GLU A 80 -4.27 -1.34 -10.91
CA GLU A 80 -4.71 0.03 -11.19
C GLU A 80 -5.93 -0.03 -12.10
N ILE A 81 -7.01 0.62 -11.66
CA ILE A 81 -8.32 0.61 -12.30
C ILE A 81 -8.62 2.03 -12.77
N GLU A 82 -9.01 2.19 -14.03
CA GLU A 82 -9.65 3.42 -14.51
C GLU A 82 -11.14 3.32 -14.17
N PRO A 83 -11.66 4.12 -13.22
CA PRO A 83 -12.95 3.84 -12.59
C PRO A 83 -14.16 4.28 -13.43
N ALA A 84 -13.95 5.14 -14.44
CA ALA A 84 -15.01 5.61 -15.33
C ALA A 84 -15.46 4.53 -16.33
N SER A 85 -14.51 3.77 -16.88
CA SER A 85 -14.74 2.65 -17.79
C SER A 85 -14.68 1.28 -17.12
N GLY A 86 -14.13 1.20 -15.89
CA GLY A 86 -13.97 -0.04 -15.13
C GLY A 86 -12.82 -0.93 -15.62
N LYS A 87 -11.97 -0.43 -16.51
CA LYS A 87 -10.83 -1.18 -17.06
C LYS A 87 -9.69 -1.26 -16.07
N ILE A 88 -9.08 -2.44 -15.97
CA ILE A 88 -7.76 -2.60 -15.35
C ILE A 88 -6.73 -2.09 -16.35
N VAL A 89 -5.99 -1.03 -15.99
CA VAL A 89 -5.01 -0.38 -16.87
C VAL A 89 -3.57 -0.75 -16.53
N TRP A 90 -3.33 -1.28 -15.33
CA TRP A 90 -2.05 -1.86 -14.94
C TRP A 90 -2.28 -2.94 -13.87
N GLN A 91 -1.42 -3.97 -13.87
CA GLN A 91 -1.38 -4.94 -12.78
C GLN A 91 0.02 -5.54 -12.60
N TYR A 92 0.37 -5.80 -11.34
CA TYR A 92 1.50 -6.65 -10.96
C TYR A 92 1.00 -7.91 -10.27
N GLU A 93 1.44 -9.06 -10.77
CA GLU A 93 1.13 -10.38 -10.22
C GLU A 93 2.34 -11.30 -10.42
N LYS A 94 2.48 -12.31 -9.55
CA LYS A 94 3.55 -13.30 -9.67
C LYS A 94 3.08 -14.71 -9.27
N GLY A 95 1.79 -15.01 -9.49
CA GLY A 95 1.20 -16.29 -9.11
C GLY A 95 1.46 -16.63 -7.64
N GLU A 96 1.90 -17.86 -7.37
CA GLU A 96 2.16 -18.36 -6.02
C GLU A 96 3.34 -17.66 -5.31
N ASP A 97 4.23 -16.99 -6.05
CA ASP A 97 5.37 -16.25 -5.50
C ASP A 97 4.99 -14.88 -4.92
N PHE A 98 3.71 -14.48 -5.01
CA PHE A 98 3.19 -13.25 -4.45
C PHE A 98 1.80 -13.49 -3.88
N PHE A 99 1.72 -13.69 -2.56
CA PHE A 99 0.47 -14.00 -1.90
C PHE A 99 0.41 -13.55 -0.45
N SER A 100 -0.55 -12.67 -0.19
CA SER A 100 -0.99 -12.33 1.16
C SER A 100 -2.51 -12.35 1.20
N PRO A 101 -3.15 -13.40 1.75
CA PRO A 101 -4.61 -13.53 1.75
C PRO A 101 -5.30 -12.41 2.53
N PHE A 102 -4.62 -11.76 3.47
CA PHE A 102 -5.17 -10.67 4.29
C PHE A 102 -4.25 -9.44 4.33
N ARG A 103 -4.83 -8.28 4.69
CA ARG A 103 -4.12 -7.00 4.91
C ARG A 103 -3.37 -6.56 3.64
N SER A 104 -2.13 -6.10 3.79
CA SER A 104 -1.27 -5.61 2.71
C SER A 104 -1.63 -4.22 2.22
N GLY A 105 -0.84 -3.75 1.27
CA GLY A 105 -0.93 -2.40 0.75
C GLY A 105 -0.06 -2.16 -0.45
N ASN A 106 -0.33 -1.05 -1.11
CA ASN A 106 0.51 -0.53 -2.17
C ASN A 106 0.46 0.99 -2.20
N GLN A 107 1.46 1.58 -2.85
CA GLN A 107 1.60 3.01 -3.01
C GLN A 107 2.31 3.32 -4.31
N ARG A 108 1.68 4.11 -5.19
CA ARG A 108 2.37 4.72 -6.33
C ARG A 108 3.32 5.80 -5.81
N LEU A 109 4.58 5.73 -6.22
CA LEU A 109 5.63 6.67 -5.84
C LEU A 109 5.78 7.79 -6.90
N PRO A 110 6.37 8.95 -6.55
CA PRO A 110 6.54 10.07 -7.50
C PRO A 110 7.36 9.75 -8.75
N ASN A 111 8.27 8.76 -8.67
CA ASN A 111 9.05 8.29 -9.82
C ASN A 111 8.25 7.35 -10.76
N GLY A 112 6.98 7.08 -10.47
CA GLY A 112 6.13 6.17 -11.22
C GLY A 112 6.18 4.72 -10.75
N ASN A 113 7.12 4.34 -9.88
CA ASN A 113 7.19 2.98 -9.33
C ASN A 113 6.06 2.72 -8.34
N THR A 114 5.81 1.44 -8.03
CA THR A 114 4.87 1.05 -6.97
C THR A 114 5.61 0.34 -5.86
N LEU A 115 5.52 0.87 -4.65
CA LEU A 115 5.87 0.13 -3.44
C LEU A 115 4.72 -0.82 -3.09
N ILE A 116 5.04 -2.08 -2.85
CA ILE A 116 4.10 -3.14 -2.49
C ILE A 116 4.50 -3.70 -1.14
N CYS A 117 3.50 -3.88 -0.27
CA CYS A 117 3.64 -4.52 1.03
C CYS A 117 2.89 -5.84 1.02
N GLU A 118 3.61 -6.95 0.98
CA GLU A 118 3.09 -8.31 1.10
C GLU A 118 3.12 -8.74 2.58
N CYS A 119 2.00 -8.51 3.25
CA CYS A 119 1.94 -8.57 4.71
C CYS A 119 2.33 -9.92 5.30
N ASP A 120 1.72 -11.00 4.80
CA ASP A 120 1.92 -12.33 5.39
C ASP A 120 3.29 -12.92 5.11
N ALA A 121 3.93 -12.51 4.00
CA ALA A 121 5.31 -12.86 3.70
C ALA A 121 6.30 -12.08 4.57
N GLY A 122 5.94 -10.86 4.99
CA GLY A 122 6.87 -9.91 5.62
C GLY A 122 7.79 -9.25 4.59
N HIS A 123 7.29 -9.07 3.37
CA HIS A 123 8.07 -8.68 2.20
C HIS A 123 7.59 -7.32 1.70
N LEU A 124 8.53 -6.39 1.52
CA LEU A 124 8.29 -5.10 0.91
C LEU A 124 9.16 -5.03 -0.33
N PHE A 125 8.60 -4.56 -1.44
CA PHE A 125 9.36 -4.44 -2.68
C PHE A 125 8.82 -3.32 -3.55
N GLU A 126 9.67 -2.77 -4.39
CA GLU A 126 9.35 -1.69 -5.32
C GLU A 126 9.45 -2.21 -6.74
N VAL A 127 8.39 -1.96 -7.53
CA VAL A 127 8.31 -2.37 -8.94
C VAL A 127 8.21 -1.18 -9.87
N THR A 128 8.90 -1.24 -11.01
CA THR A 128 8.74 -0.27 -12.09
C THR A 128 7.36 -0.40 -12.77
N PRO A 129 6.92 0.58 -13.56
CA PRO A 129 5.76 0.42 -14.44
C PRO A 129 5.85 -0.81 -15.35
N GLU A 130 7.07 -1.14 -15.80
CA GLU A 130 7.42 -2.31 -16.61
C GLU A 130 7.45 -3.62 -15.81
N LYS A 131 7.23 -3.54 -14.49
CA LYS A 131 7.10 -4.66 -13.53
C LYS A 131 8.41 -5.29 -13.09
N ASP A 132 9.53 -4.59 -13.27
CA ASP A 132 10.83 -5.00 -12.76
C ASP A 132 10.96 -4.63 -11.28
N VAL A 133 11.43 -5.56 -10.45
CA VAL A 133 11.73 -5.28 -9.03
C VAL A 133 13.06 -4.51 -8.95
N VAL A 134 13.03 -3.32 -8.37
CA VAL A 134 14.19 -2.42 -8.25
C VAL A 134 14.64 -2.18 -6.81
N TRP A 135 13.83 -2.61 -5.84
CA TRP A 135 14.18 -2.63 -4.42
C TRP A 135 13.40 -3.75 -3.75
N ASP A 136 14.02 -4.43 -2.80
CA ASP A 136 13.50 -5.66 -2.17
C ASP A 136 13.94 -5.71 -0.71
N PHE A 137 13.01 -6.01 0.20
CA PHE A 137 13.25 -6.07 1.63
C PHE A 137 12.40 -7.17 2.28
N TRP A 138 13.05 -7.97 3.11
CA TRP A 138 12.41 -9.01 3.92
C TRP A 138 12.56 -8.71 5.41
N SER A 139 11.45 -8.80 6.15
CA SER A 139 11.43 -8.63 7.59
C SER A 139 12.35 -9.66 8.26
N PRO A 140 13.34 -9.23 9.07
CA PRO A 140 14.26 -10.15 9.74
C PRO A 140 13.61 -10.82 10.98
N PHE A 141 12.43 -10.39 11.41
CA PHE A 141 11.81 -10.79 12.68
C PHE A 141 11.04 -12.12 12.57
N VAL A 142 11.72 -13.22 12.26
CA VAL A 142 11.08 -14.54 12.20
C VAL A 142 10.96 -15.16 13.60
N GLY A 143 9.85 -15.85 13.89
CA GLY A 143 9.73 -16.70 15.10
C GLY A 143 9.48 -15.98 16.44
N GLN A 144 9.14 -14.69 16.43
CA GLN A 144 8.95 -13.87 17.65
C GLN A 144 7.65 -14.16 18.46
N GLY A 145 7.17 -15.40 18.47
CA GLY A 145 6.02 -15.81 19.28
C GLY A 145 5.18 -16.95 18.68
N PRO A 146 4.21 -17.49 19.46
CA PRO A 146 3.27 -18.47 18.94
C PRO A 146 2.53 -17.89 17.72
N HIS A 147 2.35 -18.71 16.67
CA HIS A 147 1.72 -18.37 15.38
C HIS A 147 2.54 -17.53 14.37
N HIS A 148 3.87 -17.46 14.49
CA HIS A 148 4.74 -16.80 13.50
C HIS A 148 4.42 -15.30 13.27
N LEU A 149 3.93 -14.61 14.30
CA LEU A 149 3.49 -13.21 14.19
C LEU A 149 4.61 -12.20 13.90
N GLY A 150 5.88 -12.55 14.11
CA GLY A 150 7.00 -11.60 14.04
C GLY A 150 7.31 -11.03 12.66
N LYS A 151 7.16 -11.83 11.59
CA LYS A 151 7.64 -11.39 10.26
C LYS A 151 6.67 -10.44 9.55
N ARG A 152 5.40 -10.43 9.95
CA ARG A 152 4.33 -9.79 9.19
C ARG A 152 4.44 -8.28 9.24
N ILE A 153 4.27 -7.62 8.09
CA ILE A 153 4.23 -6.15 8.01
C ILE A 153 2.82 -5.75 7.59
N HIS A 154 2.04 -5.15 8.49
CA HIS A 154 0.62 -4.86 8.20
C HIS A 154 0.43 -3.94 6.97
N ARG A 155 1.25 -2.88 6.90
CA ARG A 155 1.24 -1.87 5.85
C ARG A 155 2.59 -1.16 5.81
N ALA A 156 2.98 -0.67 4.64
CA ALA A 156 4.12 0.21 4.48
C ALA A 156 3.72 1.40 3.61
N THR A 157 4.26 2.56 3.96
CA THR A 157 4.15 3.80 3.19
C THR A 157 5.54 4.42 3.15
N ARG A 158 6.02 4.76 1.96
CA ARG A 158 7.25 5.52 1.78
C ARG A 158 6.90 7.01 1.77
N TYR A 159 7.66 7.75 2.56
CA TYR A 159 7.64 9.20 2.59
C TYR A 159 8.92 9.72 1.94
N SER A 160 8.85 10.88 1.30
CA SER A 160 10.03 11.51 0.74
C SER A 160 10.91 12.11 1.86
N PRO A 161 12.23 12.24 1.66
CA PRO A 161 13.10 12.92 2.62
C PRO A 161 12.57 14.30 3.01
N GLU A 162 12.07 15.07 2.04
CA GLU A 162 11.54 16.43 2.27
C GLU A 162 10.30 16.42 3.18
N THR A 163 9.51 15.33 3.14
CA THR A 163 8.33 15.16 4.00
C THR A 163 8.74 14.82 5.44
N VAL A 164 9.81 14.02 5.59
CA VAL A 164 10.20 13.44 6.88
C VAL A 164 11.22 14.31 7.63
N GLU A 165 12.12 14.96 6.91
CA GLU A 165 13.24 15.71 7.50
C GLU A 165 12.78 16.83 8.45
N PRO A 166 11.72 17.62 8.16
CA PRO A 166 11.20 18.59 9.12
C PRO A 166 10.63 17.96 10.40
N LEU A 167 10.16 16.71 10.34
CA LEU A 167 9.63 15.97 11.49
C LEU A 167 10.74 15.38 12.36
N LEU A 168 11.88 15.05 11.76
CA LEU A 168 13.02 14.42 12.45
C LEU A 168 14.04 15.42 12.96
N ARG A 169 14.30 16.49 12.20
CA ARG A 169 15.28 17.53 12.54
C ARG A 169 15.12 18.12 13.96
N PRO A 170 13.91 18.37 14.49
CA PRO A 170 13.75 18.91 15.84
C PRO A 170 13.77 17.84 16.94
N ARG A 171 13.87 16.54 16.61
CA ARG A 171 13.88 15.47 17.63
C ARG A 171 15.26 15.37 18.27
N GLU A 172 15.32 15.65 19.56
CA GLU A 172 16.50 15.42 20.42
C GLU A 172 16.42 14.05 21.15
N ASP A 173 15.34 13.28 20.91
CA ASP A 173 15.06 11.99 21.56
C ASP A 173 16.16 10.96 21.23
N LYS A 174 16.80 10.38 22.25
CA LYS A 174 17.71 9.23 22.09
C LYS A 174 16.92 7.95 21.78
N ILE A 175 17.27 7.30 20.66
CA ILE A 175 16.80 5.95 20.31
C ILE A 175 17.18 4.98 21.44
N PHE A 176 16.19 4.29 22.03
CA PHE A 176 16.43 3.57 23.29
C PHE A 176 17.05 2.18 23.13
N ALA A 177 16.95 1.53 21.97
CA ALA A 177 17.87 0.48 21.51
C ALA A 177 17.38 -0.09 20.18
N GLU A 178 18.27 -0.11 19.20
CA GLU A 178 18.24 -1.06 18.09
C GLU A 178 19.63 -1.68 18.02
N VAL A 179 19.76 -2.94 17.60
CA VAL A 179 21.06 -3.60 17.47
C VAL A 179 21.22 -4.08 16.03
N ASP A 180 22.43 -3.94 15.49
CA ASP A 180 22.74 -4.55 14.20
C ASP A 180 22.81 -6.08 14.30
N ARG A 181 23.09 -6.74 13.17
CA ARG A 181 23.19 -8.20 13.09
C ARG A 181 24.28 -8.79 13.99
N ASP A 182 25.24 -7.98 14.40
CA ASP A 182 26.36 -8.35 15.27
C ASP A 182 26.10 -7.98 16.75
N GLY A 183 24.90 -7.48 17.06
CA GLY A 183 24.51 -7.10 18.42
C GLY A 183 25.06 -5.75 18.87
N ARG A 184 25.67 -4.95 17.97
CA ARG A 184 26.14 -3.61 18.29
C ARG A 184 24.94 -2.68 18.41
N ARG A 185 24.87 -1.98 19.54
CA ARG A 185 23.83 -0.98 19.78
C ARG A 185 23.95 0.18 18.80
N ILE A 186 22.89 0.37 18.03
CA ILE A 186 22.64 1.56 17.22
C ILE A 186 22.14 2.65 18.15
N THR A 187 22.83 3.77 18.15
CA THR A 187 22.55 4.87 19.09
C THR A 187 22.19 6.17 18.40
N THR A 188 22.32 6.20 17.07
CA THR A 188 22.03 7.38 16.26
C THR A 188 21.10 7.00 15.11
N TYR A 189 20.31 7.99 14.67
CA TYR A 189 19.39 7.82 13.56
C TYR A 189 20.09 7.54 12.21
N PRO A 190 21.25 8.16 11.87
CA PRO A 190 21.99 7.81 10.66
C PRO A 190 22.53 6.37 10.65
N GLU A 191 23.06 5.88 11.78
CA GLU A 191 23.47 4.48 11.92
C GLU A 191 22.27 3.54 11.70
N LEU A 192 21.09 3.93 12.17
CA LEU A 192 19.87 3.16 11.98
C LEU A 192 19.43 3.09 10.51
N ILE A 193 19.46 4.23 9.81
CA ILE A 193 19.14 4.29 8.38
C ILE A 193 20.12 3.42 7.57
N GLN A 194 21.41 3.45 7.89
CA GLN A 194 22.42 2.61 7.23
C GLN A 194 22.18 1.12 7.46
N LEU A 195 21.83 0.71 8.69
CA LEU A 195 21.51 -0.67 9.01
C LEU A 195 20.35 -1.22 8.15
N TYR A 196 19.35 -0.40 7.85
CA TYR A 196 18.22 -0.80 7.01
C TYR A 196 18.48 -0.70 5.50
N GLN A 197 19.60 -0.10 5.09
CA GLN A 197 20.01 0.04 3.68
C GLN A 197 21.05 -1.01 3.26
N SER A 198 21.61 -1.78 4.20
CA SER A 198 22.60 -2.85 3.99
C SER A 198 21.98 -4.25 4.00
#